data_AF-A0A7V8LRS8-F1
#
_entry.id   AF-A0A7V8LRS8-F1
#
_cell.length_a   1.000
_cell.length_b   1.000
_cell.length_c   1.000
_cell.angle_alpha   90.00
_cell.angle_beta   90.00
_cell.angle_gamma   90.00
#
_symmetry.space_group_name_H-M   'P 1'
#
loop_
_entity.id
_entity.type
_entity.pdbx_description
1 polymer ?
#
loop_
_entity_poly.entity_id
_entity_poly.type
_entity_poly.pdbx_seq_one_letter_code
_entity_poly.pdbx_strand_id
1 'polypeptide(L)'
;MGLPWIRLDTQLADHPKILELVADNQFRAIAVFHFGLGYCGKHETAGYIPAAALPFIHARKADATRLVNVSLWLVAPGGWQIKDWDDYQLSDEAAKKRRERAMKGAAARWGKKGGDEGGASLSAI
;
A
#
# COMPACT_ATOMS: atom_id res chain seq x y z
N MET A 1 -4.83 -21.93 16.89
CA MET A 1 -4.30 -20.86 16.01
C MET A 1 -3.86 -19.72 16.90
N GLY A 2 -2.60 -19.28 16.81
CA GLY A 2 -2.11 -18.13 17.58
C GLY A 2 -2.89 -16.86 17.22
N LEU A 3 -2.86 -15.85 18.08
CA LEU A 3 -3.46 -14.55 17.76
C LEU A 3 -2.84 -14.00 16.46
N PRO A 4 -3.62 -13.49 15.51
CA PRO A 4 -3.07 -12.81 14.34
C PRO A 4 -2.58 -11.42 14.76
N TRP A 5 -1.28 -11.27 14.99
CA TRP A 5 -0.66 -10.03 15.45
C TRP A 5 0.38 -9.54 14.44
N ILE A 6 0.72 -8.24 14.53
CA ILE A 6 1.76 -7.60 13.72
C ILE A 6 2.75 -6.88 14.64
N ARG A 7 4.04 -6.80 14.28
CA ARG A 7 5.01 -6.01 15.04
C ARG A 7 4.78 -4.52 14.78
N LEU A 8 4.77 -3.72 15.84
CA LEU A 8 4.83 -2.28 15.76
C LEU A 8 6.06 -1.81 16.52
N ASP A 9 6.81 -0.89 15.92
CA ASP A 9 7.93 -0.24 16.59
C ASP A 9 7.40 0.76 17.63
N THR A 10 7.99 0.73 18.82
CA THR A 10 7.72 1.69 19.89
C THR A 10 8.12 3.12 19.51
N GLN A 11 9.05 3.31 18.57
CA GLN A 11 9.52 4.62 18.08
C GLN A 11 8.66 5.18 16.94
N LEU A 12 7.51 4.56 16.65
CA LEU A 12 6.69 5.00 15.52
C LEU A 12 6.11 6.40 15.74
N ALA A 13 5.78 6.77 16.98
CA ALA A 13 5.13 8.05 17.28
C ALA A 13 6.02 9.27 17.01
N ASP A 14 7.32 9.14 17.23
CA ASP A 14 8.35 10.17 17.04
C ASP A 14 9.17 9.96 15.75
N HIS A 15 8.82 8.96 14.93
CA HIS A 15 9.46 8.75 13.65
C HIS A 15 9.28 9.98 12.73
N PRO A 16 10.33 10.50 12.06
CA PRO A 16 10.27 11.74 11.26
C PRO A 16 9.12 11.76 10.24
N LYS A 17 8.87 10.65 9.53
CA LYS A 17 7.75 10.51 8.58
C LYS A 17 6.37 10.63 9.22
N ILE A 18 6.22 10.18 10.47
CA ILE A 18 4.96 10.30 11.22
C ILE A 18 4.79 11.73 11.71
N LEU A 19 5.87 12.35 12.21
CA LEU A 19 5.88 13.76 12.60
C LEU A 19 5.51 14.69 11.43
N GLU A 20 5.98 14.38 10.21
CA GLU A 20 5.59 15.11 8.99
C GLU A 20 4.07 15.02 8.73
N LEU A 21 3.48 13.82 8.83
CA LEU A 21 2.03 13.65 8.70
C LEU A 21 1.25 14.37 9.81
N VAL A 22 1.79 14.40 11.03
CA VAL A 22 1.17 15.13 12.15
C VAL A 22 1.20 16.64 11.90
N ALA A 23 2.33 17.18 11.44
CA ALA A 23 2.47 18.61 11.11
C ALA A 23 1.43 19.06 10.07
N ASP A 24 1.12 18.20 9.10
CA ASP A 24 0.12 18.44 8.06
C ASP A 24 -1.32 18.07 8.47
N ASN A 25 -1.59 17.73 9.74
CA ASN A 25 -2.88 17.27 10.24
C ASN A 25 -3.44 16.02 9.52
N GLN A 26 -2.57 15.13 9.05
CA GLN A 26 -2.93 13.93 8.28
C GLN A 26 -3.13 12.69 9.16
N PHE A 27 -3.85 12.82 10.28
CA PHE A 27 -4.08 11.73 11.24
C PHE A 27 -4.75 10.50 10.64
N ARG A 28 -5.62 10.67 9.63
CA ARG A 28 -6.21 9.51 8.94
C ARG A 28 -5.15 8.71 8.17
N ALA A 29 -4.17 9.36 7.55
CA ALA A 29 -3.10 8.64 6.86
C ALA A 29 -2.29 7.79 7.86
N ILE A 30 -2.01 8.34 9.05
CA ILE A 30 -1.37 7.61 10.15
C ILE A 30 -2.22 6.39 10.55
N ALA A 31 -3.52 6.55 10.77
CA ALA A 31 -4.41 5.43 11.09
C ALA A 31 -4.45 4.37 9.97
N VAL A 32 -4.52 4.80 8.71
CA VAL A 32 -4.50 3.93 7.52
C VAL A 32 -3.22 3.13 7.43
N PHE A 33 -2.07 3.70 7.80
CA PHE A 33 -0.82 2.95 7.85
C PHE A 33 -0.92 1.75 8.80
N HIS A 34 -1.47 1.94 10.00
CA HIS A 34 -1.69 0.86 10.98
C HIS A 34 -2.70 -0.17 10.49
N PHE A 35 -3.81 0.28 9.88
CA PHE A 35 -4.80 -0.64 9.31
C PHE A 35 -4.24 -1.45 8.13
N GLY A 36 -3.36 -0.83 7.32
CA GLY A 36 -2.61 -1.51 6.26
C GLY A 36 -1.70 -2.61 6.81
N LEU A 37 -0.97 -2.34 7.90
CA LEU A 37 -0.14 -3.34 8.57
C LEU A 37 -0.99 -4.54 9.06
N GLY A 38 -2.11 -4.26 9.71
CA GLY A 38 -3.04 -5.30 10.17
C GLY A 38 -3.64 -6.11 9.02
N TYR A 39 -4.02 -5.45 7.92
CA TYR A 39 -4.52 -6.12 6.72
C TYR A 39 -3.46 -7.08 6.14
N CYS A 40 -2.23 -6.61 5.94
CA CYS A 40 -1.15 -7.41 5.40
C CYS A 40 -0.77 -8.58 6.31
N GLY A 41 -0.80 -8.39 7.63
CA GLY A 41 -0.58 -9.46 8.61
C GLY A 41 -1.66 -10.53 8.56
N LYS A 42 -2.93 -10.12 8.52
CA LYS A 42 -4.09 -11.03 8.42
C LYS A 42 -4.11 -11.84 7.12
N HIS A 43 -3.76 -11.20 6.00
CA HIS A 43 -3.85 -11.81 4.67
C HIS A 43 -2.51 -12.39 4.18
N GLU A 44 -1.46 -12.30 4.99
CA GLU A 44 -0.10 -12.75 4.69
C GLU A 44 0.37 -12.33 3.28
N THR A 45 0.19 -11.04 2.98
CA THR A 45 0.49 -10.48 1.65
C THR A 45 1.89 -9.88 1.54
N ALA A 46 2.76 -10.13 2.53
CA ALA A 46 4.12 -9.60 2.59
C ALA A 46 4.19 -8.09 2.32
N GLY A 47 3.28 -7.32 2.94
CA GLY A 47 3.19 -5.87 2.82
C GLY A 47 2.46 -5.34 1.60
N TYR A 48 1.89 -6.19 0.74
CA TYR A 48 1.13 -5.75 -0.43
C TYR A 48 -0.33 -5.43 -0.10
N ILE A 49 -0.80 -4.26 -0.52
CA ILE A 49 -2.16 -3.76 -0.36
C ILE A 49 -2.78 -3.55 -1.75
N PRO A 50 -3.72 -4.39 -2.21
CA PRO A 50 -4.38 -4.19 -3.49
C PRO A 50 -5.32 -2.97 -3.43
N ALA A 51 -5.56 -2.31 -4.57
CA ALA A 51 -6.43 -1.12 -4.61
C ALA A 51 -7.85 -1.38 -4.11
N ALA A 52 -8.36 -2.61 -4.30
CA ALA A 52 -9.65 -3.04 -3.78
C ALA A 52 -9.68 -3.13 -2.24
N ALA A 53 -8.53 -3.21 -1.56
CA ALA A 53 -8.45 -3.27 -0.10
C ALA A 53 -8.57 -1.89 0.57
N LEU A 54 -8.35 -0.78 -0.14
CA LEU A 54 -8.37 0.57 0.44
C LEU A 54 -9.64 0.87 1.28
N PRO A 55 -10.87 0.58 0.81
CA PRO A 55 -12.06 0.85 1.61
C PRO A 55 -12.13 0.03 2.90
N PHE A 56 -11.58 -1.19 2.89
CA PHE A 56 -11.57 -2.09 4.04
C PHE A 56 -10.57 -1.68 5.13
N ILE A 57 -9.56 -0.89 4.77
CA ILE A 57 -8.63 -0.25 5.71
C ILE A 57 -8.98 1.23 5.93
N HIS A 58 -10.22 1.62 5.64
CA HIS A 58 -10.75 2.98 5.83
C HIS A 58 -9.94 4.08 5.12
N ALA A 59 -9.28 3.73 4.02
CA ALA A 59 -8.39 4.62 3.28
C ALA A 59 -9.05 5.20 2.03
N ARG A 60 -8.74 6.46 1.74
CA ARG A 60 -8.99 7.08 0.43
C ARG A 60 -7.73 7.00 -0.42
N LYS A 61 -7.85 7.12 -1.74
CA LYS A 61 -6.67 7.23 -2.63
C LYS A 61 -5.73 8.38 -2.21
N ALA A 62 -6.28 9.49 -1.75
CA ALA A 62 -5.51 10.62 -1.24
C ALA A 62 -4.66 10.27 0.01
N ASP A 63 -5.10 9.32 0.84
CA ASP A 63 -4.30 8.85 1.99
C ASP A 63 -3.16 7.97 1.54
N ALA A 64 -3.41 7.08 0.59
CA ALA A 64 -2.37 6.29 -0.04
C ALA A 64 -1.32 7.18 -0.71
N THR A 65 -1.74 8.25 -1.42
CA THR A 65 -0.83 9.24 -1.99
C THR A 65 0.04 9.91 -0.92
N ARG A 66 -0.54 10.33 0.22
CA ARG A 66 0.23 10.94 1.32
C ARG A 66 1.25 9.96 1.90
N LEU A 67 0.86 8.71 2.13
CA LEU A 67 1.75 7.66 2.62
C LEU A 67 2.88 7.34 1.63
N VAL A 68 2.62 7.46 0.33
CA VAL A 68 3.65 7.37 -0.70
C VAL A 68 4.60 8.57 -0.66
N ASN A 69 4.08 9.79 -0.51
CA ASN A 69 4.90 11.00 -0.46
C ASN A 69 5.89 10.96 0.69
N VAL A 70 5.47 10.52 1.88
CA VAL A 70 6.37 10.34 3.04
C VAL A 70 7.17 9.02 3.00
N SER A 71 7.09 8.26 1.89
CA SER A 71 7.79 6.98 1.72
C SER A 71 7.52 5.96 2.84
N LEU A 72 6.28 5.89 3.33
CA LEU A 72 5.80 4.77 4.15
C LEU A 72 5.23 3.67 3.27
N TRP A 73 4.60 4.05 2.15
CA TRP A 73 4.14 3.15 1.10
C TRP A 73 4.91 3.40 -0.19
N LEU A 74 4.95 2.40 -1.05
CA LEU A 74 5.48 2.44 -2.41
C LEU A 74 4.35 2.14 -3.39
N VAL A 75 4.38 2.77 -4.57
CA VAL A 75 3.45 2.44 -5.65
C VAL A 75 3.77 1.04 -6.16
N ALA A 76 2.74 0.22 -6.31
CA ALA A 76 2.86 -1.12 -6.87
C ALA A 76 1.79 -1.35 -7.95
N PRO A 77 1.99 -2.29 -8.89
CA PRO A 77 0.98 -2.60 -9.89
C PRO A 77 -0.37 -2.97 -9.24
N GLY A 78 -1.42 -2.18 -9.52
CA GLY A 78 -2.77 -2.36 -8.97
C GLY A 78 -2.92 -2.17 -7.47
N GLY A 79 -2.00 -1.47 -6.81
CA GLY A 79 -2.09 -1.19 -5.38
C GLY A 79 -0.85 -0.48 -4.84
N TRP A 80 -0.49 -0.84 -3.61
CA TRP A 80 0.65 -0.29 -2.89
C TRP A 80 1.40 -1.39 -2.15
N GLN A 81 2.66 -1.10 -1.82
CA GLN A 81 3.51 -1.96 -1.01
C GLN A 81 3.96 -1.17 0.22
N ILE A 82 3.83 -1.73 1.41
CA ILE A 82 4.41 -1.15 2.63
C ILE A 82 5.93 -1.24 2.52
N LYS A 83 6.60 -0.10 2.69
CA LYS A 83 8.06 0.01 2.59
C LYS A 83 8.72 -0.77 3.73
N ASP A 84 9.84 -1.44 3.43
CA ASP A 84 10.68 -2.18 4.38
C ASP A 84 9.93 -3.29 5.16
N TRP A 85 8.83 -3.82 4.61
CA TRP A 85 8.03 -4.84 5.29
C TRP A 85 8.85 -6.05 5.77
N ASP A 86 9.75 -6.56 4.92
CA ASP A 86 10.54 -7.76 5.19
C ASP A 86 11.66 -7.52 6.24
N ASP A 87 11.98 -6.25 6.55
CA ASP A 87 12.96 -5.89 7.58
C ASP A 87 12.34 -5.91 8.99
N TYR A 88 11.06 -5.56 9.09
CA TYR A 88 10.34 -5.44 10.36
C TYR A 88 9.40 -6.62 10.65
N GLN A 89 8.89 -7.28 9.61
CA GLN A 89 7.94 -8.39 9.72
C GLN A 89 8.57 -9.68 9.22
N LEU A 90 8.19 -10.80 9.84
CA LEU A 90 8.57 -12.12 9.32
C LEU A 90 7.64 -12.47 8.16
N SER A 91 8.16 -12.43 6.94
CA SER A 91 7.49 -12.97 5.75
C SER A 91 8.08 -14.31 5.38
N ASP A 92 7.23 -15.33 5.26
CA ASP A 92 7.65 -16.59 4.65
C ASP A 92 7.68 -16.49 3.12
N GLU A 93 8.27 -17.50 2.48
CA GLU A 93 8.34 -17.56 1.02
C GLU A 93 6.96 -17.69 0.36
N ALA A 94 5.96 -18.22 1.07
CA ALA A 94 4.60 -18.31 0.58
C ALA A 94 3.95 -16.92 0.46
N ALA A 95 4.14 -16.05 1.46
CA ALA A 95 3.67 -14.67 1.47
C ALA A 95 4.32 -13.84 0.37
N LYS A 96 5.63 -13.99 0.18
CA LYS A 96 6.35 -13.34 -0.92
C LYS A 96 5.84 -13.78 -2.30
N LYS A 97 5.58 -15.08 -2.49
CA LYS A 97 4.97 -15.61 -3.72
C LYS A 97 3.55 -15.10 -3.94
N ARG A 98 2.74 -14.97 -2.88
CA ARG A 98 1.39 -14.37 -2.97
C ARG A 98 1.46 -12.91 -3.42
N ARG A 99 2.35 -12.11 -2.82
CA ARG A 99 2.65 -10.73 -3.24
C ARG A 99 2.96 -10.67 -4.74
N GLU A 100 3.91 -11.46 -5.21
CA GLU A 100 4.32 -11.47 -6.62
C GLU A 100 3.18 -11.85 -7.57
N ARG A 101 2.40 -12.89 -7.23
CA ARG A 101 1.24 -13.31 -8.02
C ARG A 101 0.19 -12.21 -8.10
N ALA A 102 -0.08 -11.54 -6.98
CA ALA A 102 -1.04 -10.45 -6.93
C ALA A 102 -0.60 -9.26 -7.78
N MET A 103 0.68 -8.85 -7.69
CA MET A 103 1.27 -7.79 -8.52
C MET A 103 1.24 -8.14 -10.01
N LYS A 104 1.60 -9.38 -10.39
CA LYS A 104 1.55 -9.84 -11.79
C LYS A 104 0.12 -9.83 -12.34
N GLY A 105 -0.84 -10.34 -11.58
CA GLY A 105 -2.25 -10.34 -11.97
C GLY A 105 -2.82 -8.93 -12.11
N ALA A 106 -2.42 -8.02 -11.23
CA ALA A 106 -2.78 -6.61 -11.32
C ALA A 106 -2.17 -5.92 -12.55
N ALA A 107 -0.87 -6.11 -12.79
CA ALA A 107 -0.18 -5.58 -13.96
C ALA A 107 -0.83 -6.03 -15.27
N ALA A 108 -1.18 -7.32 -15.38
CA ALA A 108 -1.87 -7.85 -16.57
C ALA A 108 -3.25 -7.22 -16.80
N ARG A 109 -3.98 -6.90 -15.74
CA ARG A 109 -5.31 -6.24 -15.83
C ARG A 109 -5.19 -4.77 -16.23
N TRP A 110 -4.18 -4.06 -15.73
CA TRP A 110 -3.96 -2.65 -16.10
C TRP A 110 -3.35 -2.50 -17.49
N GLY A 111 -2.45 -3.39 -17.90
CA GLY A 111 -1.92 -3.42 -19.27
C GLY A 111 -3.00 -3.62 -20.34
N LYS A 112 -4.08 -4.33 -20.01
CA LYS A 112 -5.25 -4.48 -20.91
C LYS A 112 -6.18 -3.26 -20.92
N LYS A 113 -6.18 -2.42 -19.89
CA LYS A 113 -7.11 -1.28 -19.78
C LYS A 113 -6.55 0.03 -20.34
N GLY A 114 -5.23 0.11 -20.56
CA GLY A 114 -4.57 1.27 -21.17
C GLY A 114 -4.54 1.28 -22.71
N GLY A 115 -5.21 0.33 -23.37
CA GLY A 115 -5.22 0.21 -24.84
C GLY A 115 -6.40 0.86 -25.56
N ASP A 116 -7.36 1.48 -24.85
CA ASP A 116 -8.65 1.88 -25.44
C ASP A 116 -9.08 3.33 -25.12
N GLU A 117 -8.19 4.19 -24.61
CA GLU A 117 -8.47 5.63 -24.38
C GLU A 117 -7.25 6.51 -24.73
N GLY A 118 -6.83 6.50 -25.99
CA GLY A 118 -5.68 7.29 -26.46
C GLY A 118 -5.70 7.69 -27.94
N GLY A 119 -6.88 7.69 -28.57
CA GLY A 119 -7.02 7.98 -30.01
C GLY A 119 -8.21 8.89 -30.31
N ALA A 120 -8.13 10.17 -29.95
CA ALA A 120 -8.99 11.20 -30.55
C ALA A 120 -8.29 12.57 -30.52
N SER A 121 -7.73 12.90 -31.69
CA SER A 121 -7.50 14.22 -32.30
C SER A 121 -7.10 15.40 -31.41
N LEU A 122 -5.94 15.98 -31.74
CA LEU A 122 -5.81 17.41 -32.00
C LEU A 122 -4.62 17.63 -32.94
N SER A 123 -4.87 17.40 -34.22
CA SER A 123 -4.18 18.06 -35.33
C SER A 123 -5.25 18.82 -36.10
N ALA A 124 -5.29 20.14 -35.94
CA ALA A 124 -5.65 21.15 -36.93
C ALA A 124 -6.17 22.44 -36.25
N ILE A 125 -5.58 23.54 -36.70
CA ILE A 125 -5.92 24.96 -36.50
C ILE A 125 -5.37 25.59 -35.22
#